data_AF-A0A1Y2S7B6-F1
#
_entry.id   AF-A0A1Y2S7B6-F1
#
_cell.length_a   1.000
_cell.length_b   1.000
_cell.length_c   1.000
_cell.angle_alpha   90.00
_cell.angle_beta   90.00
_cell.angle_gamma   90.00
#
_symmetry.space_group_name_H-M   'P 1'
#
loop_
_entity.id
_entity.type
_entity.pdbx_description
1 polymer ?
#
loop_
_entity_poly.entity_id
_entity_poly.type
_entity_poly.pdbx_seq_one_letter_code
_entity_poly.pdbx_strand_id
1 'polypeptide(L)'
;MRLLYMALNQVEPLKPMPQKEYVLKARDYQSQYGLDLTNCYKQLRDAADSLARKPIITYEWNEKKKRIDKVQRFWFEKLSYSASTTAVFVFLNRKYARRTA
;
A
#
# COMPACT_ATOMS: atom_id res chain seq x y z
N MET A 1 0.10 -1.41 -11.04
CA MET A 1 1.23 -2.18 -10.44
C MET A 1 2.42 -1.31 -10.03
N ARG A 2 2.74 -0.19 -10.73
CA ARG A 2 3.91 0.66 -10.42
C ARG A 2 3.88 1.35 -9.03
N LEU A 3 2.71 1.75 -8.55
CA LEU A 3 2.59 2.40 -7.22
C LEU A 3 2.97 1.49 -6.05
N LEU A 4 2.58 0.21 -6.11
CA LEU A 4 2.94 -0.76 -5.07
C LEU A 4 4.47 -0.89 -4.97
N TYR A 5 5.17 -0.98 -6.10
CA TYR A 5 6.62 -1.06 -6.13
C TYR A 5 7.30 0.18 -5.57
N MET A 6 6.77 1.37 -5.85
CA MET A 6 7.28 2.61 -5.26
C MET A 6 7.10 2.65 -3.74
N ALA A 7 5.95 2.20 -3.23
CA ALA A 7 5.71 2.09 -1.80
C ALA A 7 6.61 1.02 -1.14
N LEU A 8 6.77 -0.15 -1.78
CA LEU A 8 7.64 -1.23 -1.31
C LEU A 8 9.12 -0.86 -1.32
N ASN A 9 9.58 -0.04 -2.28
CA ASN A 9 10.97 0.45 -2.30
C ASN A 9 11.31 1.34 -1.09
N GLN A 10 10.30 1.96 -0.46
CA GLN A 10 10.49 2.74 0.77
C GLN A 10 10.47 1.87 2.04
N VAL A 11 10.13 0.58 1.91
CA VAL A 11 10.11 -0.39 3.01
C VAL A 11 11.42 -1.15 3.00
N GLU A 12 12.20 -1.04 4.07
CA GLU A 12 13.38 -1.88 4.25
C GLU A 12 12.94 -3.33 4.57
N PRO A 13 13.25 -4.32 3.73
CA PRO A 13 12.73 -5.69 3.89
C PRO A 13 13.28 -6.40 5.13
N LEU A 14 14.45 -5.95 5.64
CA LEU A 14 15.15 -6.56 6.76
C LEU A 14 14.68 -6.02 8.13
N LYS A 15 14.03 -4.86 8.18
CA LYS A 15 13.55 -4.24 9.42
C LYS A 15 12.07 -4.55 9.66
N PRO A 16 11.59 -4.57 10.92
CA PRO A 16 10.16 -4.58 11.20
C PRO A 16 9.49 -3.40 10.49
N MET A 17 8.36 -3.63 9.84
CA MET A 17 7.76 -2.59 9.01
C MET A 17 7.36 -1.40 9.89
N PRO A 18 7.91 -0.19 9.65
CA PRO A 18 7.69 0.94 10.52
C PRO A 18 6.24 1.40 10.42
N GLN A 19 5.62 1.70 11.58
CA GLN A 19 4.30 2.34 11.65
C GLN A 19 4.42 3.82 11.32
N LYS A 20 4.69 4.11 10.05
CA LYS A 20 4.81 5.46 9.54
C LYS A 20 3.90 5.66 8.33
N GLU A 21 3.51 6.91 8.13
CA GLU A 21 2.87 7.33 6.90
C GLU A 21 3.92 7.41 5.78
N TYR A 22 3.64 6.75 4.66
CA TYR A 22 4.48 6.81 3.47
C TYR A 22 3.95 7.90 2.54
N VAL A 23 4.85 8.77 2.10
CA VAL A 23 4.52 9.87 1.19
C VAL A 23 5.02 9.52 -0.19
N LEU A 24 4.09 9.37 -1.13
CA LEU A 24 4.37 9.11 -2.53
C LEU A 24 4.10 10.39 -3.34
N LYS A 25 5.16 11.03 -3.83
CA LYS A 25 5.05 12.27 -4.61
C LYS A 25 5.01 11.97 -6.10
N ALA A 26 4.22 12.75 -6.84
CA ALA A 26 4.12 12.61 -8.29
C ALA A 26 5.48 12.83 -9.02
N ARG A 27 6.35 13.70 -8.50
CA ARG A 27 7.70 13.93 -9.04
C ARG A 27 8.61 12.71 -8.90
N ASP A 28 8.57 12.04 -7.75
CA ASP A 28 9.37 10.83 -7.52
C ASP A 28 8.91 9.71 -8.45
N TYR A 29 7.58 9.58 -8.62
CA TYR A 29 6.97 8.64 -9.55
C TYR A 29 7.33 8.93 -11.02
N GLN A 30 7.36 10.20 -11.40
CA GLN A 30 7.80 10.64 -12.72
C GLN A 30 9.26 10.25 -12.97
N SER A 31 10.16 10.60 -12.05
CA SER A 31 11.59 10.31 -12.14
C SER A 31 11.88 8.82 -12.20
N GLN A 32 11.21 8.02 -11.36
CA GLN A 32 11.45 6.58 -11.26
C GLN A 32 10.97 5.79 -12.50
N TYR A 33 9.94 6.27 -13.20
CA TYR A 33 9.32 5.54 -14.31
C TYR A 33 9.40 6.28 -15.66
N GLY A 34 10.07 7.43 -15.74
CA GLY A 34 10.24 8.21 -16.98
C GLY A 34 8.92 8.68 -17.59
N LEU A 35 7.96 9.11 -16.76
CA LEU A 35 6.60 9.48 -17.19
C LEU A 35 6.42 10.99 -17.40
N ASP A 36 5.36 11.37 -18.10
CA ASP A 36 4.95 12.78 -18.17
C ASP A 36 4.29 13.24 -16.86
N LEU A 37 4.78 14.35 -16.30
CA LEU A 37 4.38 14.86 -14.99
C LEU A 37 2.89 15.23 -14.95
N THR A 38 2.32 15.68 -16.07
CA THR A 38 0.94 16.17 -16.21
C THR A 38 -0.08 15.16 -15.68
N ASN A 39 0.13 13.87 -15.91
CA ASN A 39 -0.79 12.80 -15.51
C ASN A 39 -0.28 11.93 -14.36
N CYS A 40 0.95 12.14 -13.89
CA CYS A 40 1.56 11.32 -12.85
C CYS A 40 0.75 11.29 -11.56
N TYR A 41 0.25 12.45 -11.09
CA TYR A 41 -0.57 12.50 -9.87
C TYR A 41 -1.87 11.70 -10.01
N LYS A 42 -2.56 11.83 -11.15
CA LYS A 42 -3.80 11.09 -11.43
C LYS A 42 -3.54 9.58 -11.48
N GLN A 43 -2.51 9.16 -12.20
CA GLN A 43 -2.13 7.74 -12.28
C GLN A 43 -1.75 7.17 -10.90
N LEU A 44 -1.08 7.97 -10.07
CA LEU A 44 -0.70 7.59 -8.72
C LEU A 44 -1.95 7.45 -7.84
N ARG A 45 -2.89 8.39 -7.91
CA ARG A 45 -4.19 8.29 -7.23
C ARG A 45 -4.98 7.04 -7.68
N ASP A 46 -5.15 6.85 -8.98
CA ASP A 46 -5.92 5.73 -9.53
C ASP A 46 -5.30 4.37 -9.14
N ALA A 47 -3.97 4.29 -9.12
CA ALA A 47 -3.26 3.09 -8.68
C ALA A 47 -3.44 2.82 -7.18
N ALA A 48 -3.48 3.86 -6.34
CA ALA A 48 -3.72 3.74 -4.91
C ALA A 48 -5.15 3.31 -4.62
N ASP A 49 -6.14 3.92 -5.30
CA ASP A 49 -7.55 3.55 -5.21
C ASP A 49 -7.79 2.10 -5.68
N SER A 50 -7.16 1.69 -6.78
CA SER A 50 -7.26 0.31 -7.27
C SER A 50 -6.72 -0.70 -6.26
N LEU A 51 -5.61 -0.38 -5.59
CA LEU A 51 -5.00 -1.24 -4.60
C LEU A 51 -5.80 -1.29 -3.30
N ALA A 52 -6.37 -0.16 -2.87
CA ALA A 52 -7.26 -0.10 -1.72
C ALA A 52 -8.50 -0.98 -1.90
N ARG A 53 -9.04 -1.03 -3.13
CA ARG A 53 -10.24 -1.82 -3.48
C ARG A 53 -9.98 -3.30 -3.64
N LYS A 54 -8.73 -3.75 -3.77
CA LYS A 54 -8.38 -5.16 -3.94
C LYS A 54 -8.08 -5.81 -2.60
N PRO A 55 -9.04 -6.53 -1.99
CA PRO A 55 -8.76 -7.20 -0.74
C PRO A 55 -7.76 -8.34 -0.94
N ILE A 56 -6.96 -8.58 0.08
CA ILE A 56 -6.20 -9.82 0.25
C ILE A 56 -7.18 -10.84 0.82
N ILE A 57 -7.21 -12.04 0.23
CA ILE A 57 -7.98 -13.15 0.76
C ILE A 57 -7.00 -14.16 1.34
N THR A 58 -7.13 -14.44 2.63
CA THR A 58 -6.38 -15.51 3.30
C THR A 58 -7.34 -16.58 3.81
N TYR A 59 -6.83 -17.80 3.93
CA TYR A 59 -7.55 -18.93 4.51
C TYR A 59 -6.82 -19.30 5.79
N GLU A 60 -7.47 -19.08 6.93
CA GLU A 60 -6.86 -19.23 8.25
C GLU A 60 -7.62 -20.29 9.06
N TRP A 61 -6.87 -21.16 9.75
CA TRP A 61 -7.46 -22.13 10.66
C TRP A 61 -8.08 -21.40 11.86
N ASN A 62 -9.37 -21.63 12.10
CA ASN A 62 -10.08 -21.12 13.25
C ASN A 62 -10.15 -22.20 14.33
N GLU A 63 -9.31 -22.09 15.36
CA GLU A 63 -9.27 -23.07 16.47
C GLU A 63 -10.62 -23.23 17.18
N LYS A 64 -11.40 -22.15 17.32
CA LYS A 64 -12.71 -22.19 17.99
C LYS A 64 -13.75 -22.95 17.19
N LYS A 65 -13.70 -22.86 15.86
CA LYS A 65 -14.67 -23.50 14.96
C LYS A 65 -14.17 -24.82 14.36
N LYS A 66 -12.91 -25.19 14.64
CA LYS A 66 -12.20 -26.35 14.06
C LYS A 66 -12.37 -26.45 12.53
N ARG A 67 -12.27 -25.32 11.84
CA ARG A 67 -12.40 -25.24 10.37
C ARG A 67 -11.57 -24.09 9.81
N ILE A 68 -11.33 -24.12 8.50
CA ILE A 68 -10.71 -23.02 7.76
C ILE A 68 -11.76 -21.95 7.49
N ASP A 69 -11.52 -20.72 7.97
CA ASP A 69 -12.36 -19.56 7.65
C ASP A 69 -11.66 -18.72 6.55
N LYS A 70 -12.46 -18.21 5.61
CA LYS A 70 -12.02 -17.23 4.62
C LYS A 70 -11.96 -15.85 5.29
N VAL A 71 -10.79 -15.23 5.30
CA VAL A 71 -10.56 -13.92 5.92
C VAL A 71 -10.27 -12.90 4.83
N GLN A 72 -11.10 -11.86 4.77
CA GLN A 72 -10.90 -10.72 3.89
C GLN A 72 -10.09 -9.63 4.59
N ARG A 73 -9.12 -9.09 3.88
CA ARG A 73 -8.05 -8.26 4.42
C ARG A 73 -7.76 -7.08 3.48
N PHE A 74 -7.36 -5.94 4.03
CA PHE A 74 -7.11 -4.72 3.25
C PHE A 74 -5.66 -4.28 3.39
N TRP A 75 -5.06 -3.81 2.28
CA TRP A 75 -3.65 -3.38 2.21
C TRP A 75 -3.37 -2.16 3.10
N PHE A 76 -4.29 -1.21 3.12
CA PHE A 76 -4.12 0.08 3.78
C PHE A 76 -5.08 0.20 4.96
N GLU A 77 -4.58 0.79 6.04
CA GLU A 77 -5.40 1.23 7.16
C GLU A 77 -5.98 2.62 6.88
N LYS A 78 -5.17 3.49 6.26
CA LYS A 78 -5.56 4.84 5.85
C LYS A 78 -4.92 5.21 4.52
N LEU A 79 -5.67 5.92 3.70
CA LEU A 79 -5.24 6.46 2.42
C LEU A 79 -5.75 7.90 2.30
N SER A 80 -4.84 8.85 2.09
CA SER A 80 -5.19 10.28 1.98
C SER A 80 -4.52 10.90 0.76
N TYR A 81 -5.15 11.92 0.20
CA TYR A 81 -4.71 12.58 -1.02
C TYR A 81 -4.58 14.08 -0.78
N SER A 82 -3.49 14.68 -1.25
CA SER A 82 -3.35 16.14 -1.27
C SER A 82 -3.08 16.62 -2.68
N ALA A 83 -4.00 17.44 -3.19
CA ALA A 83 -3.85 18.07 -4.50
C ALA A 83 -2.82 19.20 -4.46
N SER A 84 -2.69 19.92 -3.34
CA SER A 84 -1.74 21.03 -3.19
C SER A 84 -0.28 20.57 -3.21
N THR A 85 0.00 19.42 -2.60
CA THR A 85 1.35 18.84 -2.58
C THR A 85 1.58 17.78 -3.66
N THR A 86 0.57 17.50 -4.50
CA THR A 86 0.61 16.45 -5.54
C THR A 86 1.13 15.11 -5.00
N ALA A 87 0.66 14.75 -3.81
CA ALA A 87 1.15 13.60 -3.05
C ALA A 87 0.01 12.71 -2.56
N VAL A 88 0.34 11.43 -2.41
CA VAL A 88 -0.53 10.42 -1.81
C VAL A 88 0.12 9.90 -0.55
N PHE A 89 -0.66 9.90 0.53
CA PHE A 89 -0.25 9.51 1.86
C PHE A 89 -0.86 8.14 2.18
N VAL A 90 0.01 7.18 2.46
CA VAL A 90 -0.37 5.77 2.61
C VAL A 90 0.03 5.29 3.99
N PHE A 91 -0.92 4.71 4.73
CA PHE A 91 -0.66 4.01 5.97
C PHE A 91 -0.92 2.52 5.79
N LEU A 92 0.14 1.72 5.84
CA LEU A 92 0.07 0.26 5.65
C LEU A 92 -0.54 -0.41 6.87
N ASN A 93 -1.37 -1.42 6.64
CA ASN A 93 -2.03 -2.14 7.74
C ASN A 93 -1.03 -3.01 8.52
N ARG A 94 -1.01 -2.83 9.84
CA ARG A 94 -0.10 -3.50 10.79
C ARG A 94 -0.08 -5.03 10.70
N LYS A 95 -1.19 -5.67 10.31
CA LYS A 95 -1.25 -7.14 10.20
C LYS A 95 -0.33 -7.71 9.09
N TYR A 96 0.21 -6.88 8.20
CA TYR A 96 1.15 -7.28 7.14
C TYR A 96 2.59 -6.82 7.40
N ALA A 97 2.87 -6.21 8.55
CA ALA A 97 4.16 -5.61 8.92
C ALA A 97 5.27 -6.61 9.35
N ARG A 98 5.04 -7.92 9.16
CA ARG A 98 5.70 -9.12 9.75
C ARG A 98 4.90 -9.71 10.93
N ARG A 99 4.39 -10.92 10.70
CA ARG A 99 4.61 -12.04 11.62
C ARG A 99 5.96 -12.65 11.21
N THR A 100 7.04 -12.26 11.84
CA THR A 100 8.24 -13.10 11.91
C THR A 100 8.44 -13.36 13.38
N ALA A 101 8.25 -14.64 13.73
CA ALA A 101 8.62 -15.36 14.95
C ALA A 101 8.66 -14.54 16.25
#